data_AF-A0A1G1EE10-F1
#
_entry.id   AF-A0A1G1EE10-F1
#
_cell.length_a   1.000
_cell.length_b   1.000
_cell.length_c   1.000
_cell.angle_alpha   90.00
_cell.angle_beta   90.00
_cell.angle_gamma   90.00
#
_symmetry.space_group_name_H-M   'P 1'
#
loop_
_entity.id
_entity.type
_entity.pdbx_description
1 polymer ?
#
loop_
_entity_poly.entity_id
_entity_poly.type
_entity_poly.pdbx_seq_one_letter_code
_entity_poly.pdbx_strand_id
1 'polypeptide(L)' 'MWQDPIVQDVRKAGEELARRANYNLHTFFQNLRNNEKELNPKVVSRVEDKVTHSKMPDVR' A
#
# COMPACT_ATOMS: atom_id res chain seq x y z
N MET A 1 -2.33 -15.53 24.93
CA MET A 1 -2.67 -14.90 23.64
C MET A 1 -3.53 -13.69 23.96
N TRP A 2 -3.10 -12.47 23.62
CA TRP A 2 -3.88 -11.26 23.96
C TRP A 2 -5.16 -11.20 23.13
N GLN A 3 -6.31 -11.03 23.78
CA GLN A 3 -7.62 -10.88 23.15
C GLN A 3 -7.93 -9.40 23.01
N ASP A 4 -7.22 -8.73 22.11
CA ASP A 4 -7.55 -7.37 21.74
C ASP A 4 -8.70 -7.39 20.71
N PRO A 5 -9.84 -6.75 21.00
CA PRO A 5 -10.98 -6.71 20.07
C PRO A 5 -10.60 -6.11 18.72
N ILE A 6 -9.72 -5.11 18.67
CA ILE A 6 -9.25 -4.48 17.43
C ILE A 6 -8.46 -5.49 16.59
N VAL A 7 -7.58 -6.27 17.24
CA VAL A 7 -6.79 -7.31 16.55
C VAL A 7 -7.69 -8.40 15.99
N GLN A 8 -8.76 -8.77 16.70
CA GLN A 8 -9.74 -9.74 16.20
C GLN A 8 -10.48 -9.21 14.97
N ASP A 9 -10.90 -7.96 15.00
CA ASP A 9 -11.65 -7.35 13.89
C ASP A 9 -10.77 -7.17 12.66
N VAL A 10 -9.52 -6.73 12.82
CA VAL A 10 -8.54 -6.62 11.73
C VAL A 10 -8.29 -7.99 11.09
N ARG A 11 -8.16 -9.05 11.90
CA ARG A 11 -7.98 -10.41 11.38
C ARG A 11 -9.19 -10.91 10.59
N LYS A 12 -10.40 -10.71 11.12
CA LYS A 12 -11.65 -11.07 10.43
C LYS A 12 -11.77 -10.34 9.09
N ALA A 13 -11.49 -9.04 9.07
CA ALA A 13 -11.51 -8.23 7.85
C ALA A 13 -10.45 -8.71 6.83
N GLY A 14 -9.23 -9.01 7.30
CA GLY A 14 -8.16 -9.53 6.45
C GLY A 14 -8.51 -10.87 5.82
N GLU A 15 -9.12 -11.78 6.59
CA GLU A 15 -9.53 -13.09 6.11
C GLU A 15 -10.68 -13.01 5.11
N GLU A 16 -11.61 -12.08 5.30
CA GLU A 16 -12.66 -11.81 4.31
C GLU A 16 -12.09 -11.28 2.99
N LEU A 17 -11.15 -10.34 3.04
CA LEU A 17 -10.48 -9.82 1.84
C LEU A 17 -9.67 -10.91 1.13
N ALA A 18 -8.97 -11.76 1.89
CA ALA A 18 -8.22 -12.90 1.33
C ALA A 18 -9.16 -13.90 0.64
N ARG A 19 -10.32 -14.20 1.25
CA ARG A 19 -11.34 -15.08 0.67
C ARG A 19 -11.89 -14.53 -0.65
N ARG A 20 -12.17 -13.23 -0.71
CA ARG A 20 -12.61 -12.55 -1.95
C ARG A 20 -11.57 -12.63 -3.07
N ALA A 21 -10.29 -12.68 -2.71
CA ALA A 21 -9.18 -12.85 -3.65
C ALA A 21 -8.84 -14.32 -3.93
N ASN A 22 -9.63 -15.29 -3.46
CA ASN A 22 -9.31 -16.73 -3.53
C ASN A 22 -7.92 -17.06 -2.99
N TYR A 23 -7.48 -16.34 -1.96
CA TYR A 23 -6.13 -16.45 -1.36
C TYR A 23 -4.97 -16.19 -2.35
N ASN A 24 -5.25 -15.60 -3.51
CA ASN A 24 -4.22 -15.19 -4.46
C ASN A 24 -3.69 -13.81 -4.08
N LEU A 25 -2.39 -13.73 -3.77
CA LEU A 25 -1.73 -12.49 -3.38
C LEU A 25 -1.80 -11.40 -4.45
N HIS A 26 -1.66 -11.77 -5.72
CA HIS A 26 -1.69 -10.81 -6.82
C HIS A 26 -3.08 -10.17 -6.94
N THR A 27 -4.12 -11.00 -6.93
CA THR A 27 -5.52 -10.55 -6.97
C THR A 27 -5.86 -9.72 -5.72
N PHE A 28 -5.34 -10.11 -4.56
CA PHE A 28 -5.54 -9.38 -3.31
C PHE A 28 -5.01 -7.94 -3.39
N PHE A 29 -3.75 -7.76 -3.79
CA PHE A 29 -3.17 -6.42 -3.92
C PHE A 29 -3.84 -5.59 -5.01
N GLN A 30 -4.30 -6.23 -6.10
CA GLN A 30 -5.05 -5.53 -7.13
C GLN A 30 -6.38 -4.98 -6.60
N ASN A 31 -7.12 -5.80 -5.83
CA ASN A 31 -8.37 -5.38 -5.19
C ASN A 31 -8.15 -4.22 -4.22
N LEU A 32 -7.07 -4.24 -3.43
CA LEU A 32 -6.74 -3.14 -2.53
C LEU A 32 -6.50 -1.82 -3.28
N ARG A 33 -5.76 -1.85 -4.38
CA ARG A 33 -5.53 -0.65 -5.21
C ARG A 33 -6.81 -0.16 -5.89
N ASN A 34 -7.71 -1.06 -6.27
CA ASN A 34 -9.00 -0.68 -6.84
C ASN A 34 -9.86 0.03 -5.78
N ASN A 35 -9.93 -0.53 -4.57
CA ASN A 35 -10.64 0.09 -3.45
C ASN A 35 -10.07 1.47 -3.10
N GLU A 36 -8.75 1.64 -3.12
CA GLU A 36 -8.09 2.93 -2.91
C GLU A 36 -8.53 3.97 -3.95
N LYS A 37 -8.59 3.59 -5.23
CA LYS A 37 -9.03 4.47 -6.32
C LYS A 37 -10.50 4.88 -6.19
N GLU A 38 -11.37 3.95 -5.81
CA GLU A 38 -12.81 4.21 -5.65
C GLU A 38 -13.11 5.17 -4.50
N LEU A 39 -12.38 5.05 -3.39
CA LEU A 39 -12.57 5.89 -2.21
C LEU A 39 -11.94 7.28 -2.36
N ASN A 40 -11.11 7.47 -3.38
CA ASN A 40 -10.54 8.71 -3.86
C ASN A 40 -10.07 9.74 -2.79
N PRO A 41 -9.28 9.38 -1.76
CA PRO A 41 -8.57 10.38 -0.98
C PRO A 41 -7.10 10.30 -1.37
N LYS A 42 -6.65 11.21 -2.25
CA LYS A 42 -5.21 11.44 -2.43
C LYS A 42 -4.68 12.10 -1.14
N VAL A 43 -4.45 11.31 -0.09
CA VAL A 43 -4.02 11.79 1.22
C VAL A 43 -2.54 12.19 1.20
N VAL A 44 -1.73 11.49 0.40
CA VAL A 44 -0.28 11.72 0.35
C VAL A 44 0.19 11.67 -1.11
N SER A 45 0.95 12.68 -1.51
CA SER A 45 1.70 12.69 -2.77
C SER A 45 3.18 12.62 -2.47
N ARG A 46 3.92 11.83 -3.26
CA ARG A 46 5.38 11.85 -3.24
C ARG A 46 5.85 13.24 -3.65
N VAL A 47 6.63 13.91 -2.81
CA VAL A 47 7.37 15.11 -3.22
C VAL A 47 8.39 14.63 -4.25
N GLU A 48 8.27 15.11 -5.49
CA GLU A 48 9.29 14.86 -6.51
C GLU A 48 10.52 15.70 -6.16
N ASP A 49 11.47 15.10 -5.45
CA ASP A 49 12.81 15.65 -5.39
C ASP A 49 13.37 15.59 -6.81
N LYS A 50 13.37 16.74 -7.48
CA LYS A 50 14.19 16.95 -8.67
C LYS A 50 15.63 16.77 -8.21
N VAL A 51 16.16 15.55 -8.32
CA VAL A 51 17.58 15.29 -8.22
C VAL A 51 18.21 16.00 -9.43
N THR A 52 18.55 17.27 -9.24
CA THR A 52 19.48 17.99 -10.10
C THR A 52 20.79 17.23 -9.98
N HIS A 53 21.03 16.36 -10.95
CA HIS A 53 22.30 15.68 -11.13
C HIS A 53 23.33 16.77 -11.47
N SER A 54 23.90 17.42 -10.46
CA SER A 54 25.02 18.34 -10.62
C SER A 54 26.21 17.49 -11.06
N LYS A 55 26.47 17.49 -12.36
CA LYS A 55 27.74 17.01 -12.92
C LYS A 55 28.86 17.81 -12.26
N MET A 56 29.58 17.23 -11.31
CA MET A 56 30.88 17.77 -10.93
C MET A 56 31.87 17.49 -12.08
N PRO A 57 32.69 18.48 -12.49
CA PRO A 57 33.72 18.24 -13.49
C PRO A 57 34.83 17.40 -12.86
N ASP A 58 35.24 16.37 -13.60
CA ASP A 58 36.37 15.50 -13.31
C ASP A 58 37.65 16.35 -13.31
N VAL A 59 38.24 16.56 -12.13
CA VAL A 59 39.52 17.27 -11.97
C VAL A 59 40.62 16.24 -12.21
N ARG A 60 41.15 16.23 -13.43
CA ARG A 60 42.41 15.55 -13.77
C ARG A 60 43.62 16.32 -13.25
#